data_AF-A0A925E384-F1
#
_entry.id   AF-A0A925E384-F1
#
_cell.length_a   1.000
_cell.length_b   1.000
_cell.length_c   1.000
_cell.angle_alpha   90.00
_cell.angle_beta   90.00
_cell.angle_gamma   90.00
#
_symmetry.space_group_name_H-M   'P 1'
#
loop_
_entity.id
_entity.type
_entity.pdbx_description
1 polymer ?
#
loop_
_entity_poly.entity_id
_entity_poly.type
_entity_poly.pdbx_seq_one_letter_code
_entity_poly.pdbx_strand_id
1 'polypeptide(L)'
;IYELQDQVTRTNSFIFISDLVDISMAFQEYEPQKAVEHVLNSNPPGYYSTDLGNSLQTFQQEHMSLITSKTTVIILGDGRNNYNNPRLDIAQDMQRRARRLLWFCPEHPNQWGTGDSDMHNYAPLSDGVHYVNTLRDLADAVDKILADG
;
A
#
# COMPACT_ATOMS: atom_id res chain seq x y z
N ILE A 1 -27.80 7.92 -31.40
CA ILE A 1 -26.84 6.87 -30.99
C ILE A 1 -26.07 7.49 -29.83
N TYR A 2 -26.40 7.11 -28.60
CA TYR A 2 -25.86 7.74 -27.39
C TYR A 2 -24.61 6.95 -26.99
N GLU A 3 -23.49 7.65 -26.88
CA GLU A 3 -22.21 7.09 -26.50
C GLU A 3 -22.30 6.45 -25.11
N LEU A 4 -21.89 5.19 -25.02
CA LEU A 4 -21.49 4.59 -23.76
C LEU A 4 -20.19 5.28 -23.36
N GLN A 5 -20.36 6.36 -22.62
CA GLN A 5 -19.27 7.02 -21.93
C GLN A 5 -18.65 5.98 -21.01
N ASP A 6 -17.47 5.49 -21.41
CA ASP A 6 -16.63 4.57 -20.65
C ASP A 6 -16.34 5.27 -19.32
N GLN A 7 -17.14 4.94 -18.29
CA GLN A 7 -16.87 5.31 -16.92
C GLN A 7 -15.73 4.39 -16.48
N VAL A 8 -14.52 4.68 -16.96
CA VAL A 8 -13.30 4.15 -16.35
C VAL A 8 -13.33 4.68 -14.93
N THR A 9 -13.76 3.84 -13.99
CA THR A 9 -13.68 4.10 -12.57
C THR A 9 -12.23 4.45 -12.32
N ARG A 10 -11.95 5.73 -12.06
CA ARG A 10 -10.58 6.22 -11.85
C ARG A 10 -10.11 5.65 -10.51
N THR A 11 -9.55 4.44 -10.56
CA THR A 11 -9.03 3.73 -9.41
C THR A 11 -7.71 4.38 -9.03
N ASN A 12 -7.77 5.38 -8.16
CA ASN A 12 -6.56 5.95 -7.57
C ASN A 12 -5.90 4.86 -6.73
N SER A 13 -4.71 4.44 -7.14
CA SER A 13 -3.95 3.37 -6.49
C SER A 13 -2.65 3.98 -5.97
N PHE A 14 -2.42 3.84 -4.67
CA PHE A 14 -1.23 4.35 -3.98
C PHE A 14 -0.44 3.16 -3.45
N ILE A 15 0.89 3.19 -3.63
CA ILE A 15 1.87 2.21 -3.15
C ILE A 15 2.73 2.93 -2.10
N PHE A 16 2.85 2.34 -0.92
CA PHE A 16 3.72 2.83 0.15
C PHE A 16 5.00 2.01 0.17
N ILE A 17 6.18 2.65 0.12
CA ILE A 17 7.48 1.99 0.29
C ILE A 17 8.36 2.89 1.15
N SER A 18 8.42 2.66 2.47
CA SER A 18 9.21 3.41 3.48
C SER A 18 8.95 4.94 3.56
N ASP A 19 8.95 5.64 2.43
CA ASP A 19 8.44 6.98 2.16
C ASP A 19 7.17 6.91 1.27
N LEU A 20 6.32 7.93 1.37
CA LEU A 20 5.11 8.02 0.56
C LEU A 20 5.47 8.35 -0.90
N VAL A 21 5.12 7.45 -1.82
CA VAL A 21 5.27 7.69 -3.26
C VAL A 21 3.89 7.67 -3.91
N ASP A 22 3.48 8.79 -4.51
CA ASP A 22 2.33 8.79 -5.40
C ASP A 22 2.73 8.13 -6.73
N ILE A 23 2.08 7.01 -7.00
CA ILE A 23 2.34 6.12 -8.14
C ILE A 23 1.16 6.08 -9.10
N SER A 24 0.13 6.91 -8.87
CA SER A 24 -1.07 6.97 -9.70
C SER A 24 -0.73 7.22 -11.17
N MET A 25 0.32 7.99 -11.42
CA MET A 25 0.84 8.25 -12.77
C MET A 25 1.51 7.01 -13.38
N ALA A 26 2.32 6.28 -12.61
CA ALA A 26 2.97 5.05 -13.10
C ALA A 26 1.94 4.00 -13.52
N PHE A 27 0.83 3.89 -12.80
CA PHE A 27 -0.27 2.98 -13.14
C PHE A 27 -1.16 3.45 -14.29
N GLN A 28 -1.10 4.74 -14.66
CA GLN A 28 -1.75 5.24 -15.88
C GLN A 28 -0.87 5.04 -17.12
N GLU A 29 0.45 5.08 -16.95
CA GLU A 29 1.42 5.01 -18.05
C GLU A 29 1.91 3.58 -18.36
N TYR A 30 1.92 2.70 -17.37
CA TYR A 30 2.47 1.34 -17.48
C TYR A 30 1.43 0.27 -17.10
N GLU A 31 1.61 -0.93 -17.67
CA GLU A 31 0.95 -2.13 -17.14
C GLU A 31 1.32 -2.31 -15.66
N PRO A 32 0.42 -2.83 -14.79
CA PRO A 32 0.62 -2.82 -13.34
C PRO A 32 1.93 -3.45 -12.90
N GLN A 33 2.34 -4.56 -13.51
CA GLN A 33 3.65 -5.19 -13.26
C GLN A 33 4.82 -4.24 -13.53
N LYS A 34 4.81 -3.52 -14.66
CA LYS A 34 5.84 -2.53 -15.00
C LYS A 34 5.75 -1.30 -14.11
N ALA A 35 4.55 -0.87 -13.71
CA ALA A 35 4.36 0.24 -12.80
C ALA A 35 4.98 -0.07 -11.43
N VAL A 36 4.70 -1.25 -10.87
CA VAL A 36 5.31 -1.75 -9.62
C VAL A 36 6.83 -1.83 -9.73
N GLU A 37 7.35 -2.45 -10.80
CA GLU A 37 8.80 -2.54 -11.05
C GLU A 37 9.44 -1.15 -11.15
N HIS A 38 8.82 -0.22 -11.88
CA HIS A 38 9.30 1.15 -12.03
C HIS A 38 9.36 1.88 -10.69
N VAL A 39 8.31 1.75 -9.88
CA VAL A 39 8.21 2.38 -8.56
C VAL A 39 9.27 1.85 -7.61
N LEU A 40 9.48 0.52 -7.57
CA LEU A 40 10.49 -0.11 -6.71
C LEU A 40 11.91 0.17 -7.19
N ASN A 41 12.15 0.27 -8.50
CA ASN A 41 13.46 0.66 -9.04
C ASN A 41 13.76 2.14 -8.77
N SER A 42 12.74 3.00 -8.76
CA SER A 42 12.89 4.43 -8.47
C SER A 42 12.98 4.72 -6.98
N ASN A 43 12.45 3.82 -6.14
CA ASN A 43 12.45 3.89 -4.69
C ASN A 43 12.93 2.54 -4.12
N PRO A 44 14.24 2.22 -4.27
CA PRO A 44 14.77 0.95 -3.81
C PRO A 44 14.52 0.81 -2.31
N PRO A 45 14.07 -0.36 -1.82
CA PRO A 45 13.88 -0.58 -0.39
C PRO A 45 15.22 -0.37 0.32
N GLY A 46 15.32 0.77 1.01
CA GLY A 46 16.53 1.17 1.70
C GLY A 46 16.70 0.38 2.99
N TYR A 47 17.94 0.10 3.37
CA TYR A 47 18.33 -0.42 4.68
C TYR A 47 18.27 0.71 5.74
N TYR A 48 17.24 1.55 5.69
CA TYR A 48 17.06 2.67 6.61
C TYR A 48 16.06 2.26 7.68
N SER A 49 16.33 2.72 8.90
CA SER A 49 15.46 2.57 10.05
C SER A 49 14.05 3.03 9.67
N THR A 50 13.21 2.07 9.28
CA THR A 50 11.83 2.34 8.87
C THR A 50 11.09 2.89 10.08
N ASP A 51 10.68 4.15 10.01
CA ASP A 51 9.72 4.76 10.93
C ASP A 51 8.40 4.91 10.16
N LEU A 52 7.75 3.76 9.95
CA LEU A 52 6.46 3.67 9.29
C LEU A 52 5.41 4.54 10.01
N GLY A 53 5.51 4.65 11.34
CA GLY A 53 4.66 5.53 12.14
C GLY A 53 4.79 6.99 11.70
N ASN A 54 6.01 7.49 11.52
CA ASN A 54 6.24 8.84 11.01
C ASN A 54 5.71 8.99 9.57
N SER A 55 5.93 8.01 8.69
CA SER A 55 5.40 8.05 7.32
C SER A 55 3.86 8.09 7.28
N LEU A 56 3.19 7.33 8.16
CA LEU A 56 1.74 7.39 8.34
C LEU A 56 1.30 8.76 8.86
N GLN A 57 2.07 9.37 9.77
CA GLN A 57 1.77 10.70 10.29
C GLN A 57 1.86 11.78 9.20
N THR A 58 2.92 11.78 8.39
CA THR A 58 3.06 12.67 7.24
C THR A 58 1.91 12.46 6.26
N PHE A 59 1.57 11.21 5.94
CA PHE A 59 0.43 10.89 5.08
C PHE A 59 -0.88 11.44 5.63
N GLN A 60 -1.12 11.29 6.94
CA GLN A 60 -2.33 11.80 7.57
C GLN A 60 -2.46 13.33 7.39
N GLN A 61 -1.34 14.05 7.56
CA GLN A 61 -1.29 15.50 7.49
C GLN A 61 -1.45 16.04 6.06
N GLU A 62 -0.82 15.38 5.09
CA GLU A 62 -0.68 15.93 3.73
C GLU A 62 -1.67 15.31 2.73
N HIS A 63 -2.09 14.06 2.95
CA HIS A 63 -2.70 13.24 1.90
C HIS A 63 -3.95 12.45 2.32
N MET A 64 -4.35 12.44 3.59
CA MET A 64 -5.54 11.68 4.06
C MET A 64 -6.84 12.02 3.31
N SER A 65 -6.95 13.25 2.79
CA SER A 65 -8.09 13.70 1.99
C SER A 65 -8.22 12.98 0.64
N LEU A 66 -7.15 12.34 0.15
CA LEU A 66 -7.15 11.53 -1.07
C LEU A 66 -7.81 10.16 -0.87
N ILE A 67 -7.94 9.70 0.39
CA ILE A 67 -8.63 8.46 0.71
C ILE A 67 -10.13 8.72 0.78
N THR A 68 -10.83 8.11 -0.15
CA THR A 68 -12.29 8.11 -0.23
C THR A 68 -12.79 6.68 -0.31
N SER A 69 -14.11 6.49 -0.23
CA SER A 69 -14.74 5.18 -0.40
C SER A 69 -14.56 4.56 -1.80
N LYS A 70 -13.90 5.27 -2.72
CA LYS A 70 -13.51 4.79 -4.05
C LYS A 70 -12.01 4.45 -4.15
N THR A 71 -11.22 4.76 -3.12
CA THR A 71 -9.77 4.60 -3.12
C THR A 71 -9.39 3.22 -2.56
N THR A 72 -8.52 2.48 -3.25
CA THR A 72 -7.86 1.30 -2.67
C THR A 72 -6.45 1.69 -2.24
N VAL A 73 -6.13 1.44 -0.97
CA VAL A 73 -4.82 1.70 -0.39
C VAL A 73 -4.01 0.41 -0.42
N ILE A 74 -2.79 0.44 -0.96
CA ILE A 74 -1.88 -0.70 -0.99
C ILE A 74 -0.61 -0.36 -0.22
N ILE A 75 -0.42 -0.94 0.96
CA ILE A 75 0.79 -0.75 1.76
C ILE A 75 1.78 -1.87 1.45
N LEU A 76 3.03 -1.52 1.09
CA LEU A 76 4.11 -2.49 0.91
C LEU A 76 5.10 -2.36 2.05
N GLY A 77 5.35 -3.46 2.76
CA GLY A 77 6.34 -3.46 3.83
C GLY A 77 6.11 -4.56 4.84
N ASP A 78 7.11 -4.79 5.68
CA ASP A 78 7.13 -5.81 6.73
C ASP A 78 6.67 -5.30 8.11
N GLY A 79 6.13 -4.08 8.15
CA GLY A 79 5.62 -3.44 9.36
C GLY A 79 6.70 -3.15 10.41
N ARG A 80 7.99 -3.18 10.04
CA ARG A 80 9.08 -2.80 10.95
C ARG A 80 9.06 -1.31 11.21
N ASN A 81 9.13 -0.93 12.49
CA ASN A 81 8.97 0.45 12.92
C ASN A 81 10.06 0.94 13.88
N ASN A 82 11.15 0.18 14.08
CA ASN A 82 12.22 0.46 15.04
C ASN A 82 11.73 0.77 16.46
N TYR A 83 10.66 0.09 16.90
CA TYR A 83 9.99 0.30 18.19
C TYR A 83 9.36 1.69 18.38
N ASN A 84 9.25 2.50 17.32
CA ASN A 84 8.49 3.74 17.35
C ASN A 84 6.99 3.45 17.48
N ASN A 85 6.20 4.50 17.69
CA ASN A 85 4.74 4.35 17.73
C ASN A 85 4.22 3.94 16.33
N PRO A 86 3.54 2.78 16.19
CA PRO A 86 3.05 2.32 14.89
C PRO A 86 1.88 3.13 14.32
N ARG A 87 1.35 4.12 15.04
CA ARG A 87 0.24 4.96 14.54
C ARG A 87 -0.95 4.14 14.00
N LEU A 88 -1.32 3.11 14.75
CA LEU A 88 -2.45 2.22 14.42
C LEU A 88 -3.77 2.99 14.27
N ASP A 89 -3.90 4.12 14.96
CA ASP A 89 -5.01 5.07 14.81
C ASP A 89 -5.12 5.57 13.36
N ILE A 90 -3.99 5.89 12.72
CA ILE A 90 -3.95 6.36 11.34
C ILE A 90 -4.29 5.22 10.38
N ALA A 91 -3.68 4.05 10.56
CA ALA A 91 -3.99 2.87 9.73
C ALA A 91 -5.49 2.50 9.80
N GLN A 92 -6.07 2.56 11.00
CA GLN A 92 -7.50 2.34 11.19
C GLN A 92 -8.35 3.42 10.50
N ASP A 93 -7.97 4.69 10.58
CA ASP A 93 -8.66 5.77 9.89
C ASP A 93 -8.59 5.62 8.36
N MET A 94 -7.45 5.19 7.83
CA MET A 94 -7.28 4.89 6.41
C MET A 94 -8.22 3.75 5.98
N GLN A 95 -8.23 2.64 6.72
CA GLN A 95 -9.11 1.49 6.44
C GLN A 95 -10.59 1.88 6.45
N ARG A 96 -11.02 2.69 7.41
CA ARG A 96 -12.43 3.15 7.50
C ARG A 96 -12.86 4.05 6.35
N ARG A 97 -11.92 4.82 5.79
CA ARG A 97 -12.21 5.78 4.70
C ARG A 97 -12.11 5.14 3.32
N ALA A 98 -11.19 4.20 3.15
CA ALA A 98 -10.90 3.55 1.88
C ALA A 98 -12.01 2.59 1.44
N ARG A 99 -12.03 2.24 0.16
CA ARG A 99 -12.77 1.07 -0.35
C ARG A 99 -12.18 -0.21 0.25
N ARG A 100 -10.85 -0.30 0.23
CA ARG A 100 -10.04 -1.39 0.79
C ARG A 100 -8.68 -0.86 1.21
N LEU A 101 -8.14 -1.37 2.31
CA LEU A 101 -6.73 -1.27 2.70
C LEU A 101 -6.10 -2.65 2.63
N LEU A 102 -5.17 -2.84 1.70
CA LEU A 102 -4.49 -4.09 1.45
C LEU A 102 -3.02 -3.96 1.80
N TRP A 103 -2.49 -4.96 2.51
CA TRP A 103 -1.11 -4.97 2.95
C TRP A 103 -0.33 -6.08 2.26
N PHE A 104 0.84 -5.76 1.76
CA PHE A 104 1.72 -6.65 1.02
C PHE A 104 3.03 -6.77 1.77
N CYS A 105 3.19 -7.89 2.45
CA CYS A 105 4.29 -8.12 3.37
C CYS A 105 5.32 -9.08 2.76
N PRO A 106 6.60 -8.69 2.65
CA PRO A 106 7.66 -9.57 2.18
C PRO A 106 8.13 -10.57 3.24
N GLU A 107 7.81 -10.34 4.51
CA GLU A 107 8.11 -11.28 5.59
C GLU A 107 7.01 -12.33 5.74
N HIS A 108 7.43 -13.57 5.97
CA HIS A 108 6.50 -14.67 6.20
C HIS A 108 5.74 -14.43 7.52
N PRO A 109 4.43 -14.78 7.64
CA PRO A 109 3.66 -14.54 8.86
C PRO A 109 4.29 -15.04 10.17
N ASN A 110 5.05 -16.14 10.12
CA ASN A 110 5.80 -16.67 11.26
C ASN A 110 6.90 -15.72 11.79
N GLN A 111 7.31 -14.71 11.03
CA GLN A 111 8.29 -13.69 11.41
C GLN A 111 7.63 -12.43 11.96
N TRP A 112 6.30 -12.28 11.84
CA TRP A 112 5.60 -11.12 12.35
C TRP A 112 5.69 -11.06 13.88
N GLY A 113 5.84 -9.85 14.42
CA GLY A 113 6.07 -9.67 15.85
C GLY A 113 7.47 -10.05 16.32
N THR A 114 8.38 -10.45 15.42
CA THR A 114 9.81 -10.63 15.77
C THR A 114 10.57 -9.31 15.63
N GLY A 115 11.36 -8.99 16.65
CA GLY A 115 12.07 -7.70 16.71
C GLY A 115 11.08 -6.54 16.81
N ASP A 116 11.18 -5.61 15.86
CA ASP A 116 10.42 -4.37 15.76
C ASP A 116 9.25 -4.42 14.75
N SER A 117 8.84 -5.62 14.32
CA SER A 117 7.71 -5.80 13.39
C SER A 117 6.37 -5.64 14.11
N ASP A 118 5.60 -4.63 13.72
CA ASP A 118 4.25 -4.37 14.22
C ASP A 118 3.15 -5.06 13.38
N MET A 119 3.49 -6.02 12.51
CA MET A 119 2.54 -6.65 11.59
C MET A 119 1.33 -7.30 12.27
N HIS A 120 1.47 -7.86 13.47
CA HIS A 120 0.34 -8.39 14.23
C HIS A 120 -0.67 -7.30 14.63
N ASN A 121 -0.23 -6.05 14.73
CA ASN A 121 -1.07 -4.90 15.05
C ASN A 121 -1.72 -4.32 13.79
N TYR A 122 -1.03 -4.30 12.65
CA TYR A 122 -1.56 -3.80 11.38
C TYR A 122 -2.48 -4.78 10.65
N ALA A 123 -2.22 -6.08 10.73
CA ALA A 123 -2.99 -7.08 10.00
C ALA A 123 -4.49 -7.06 10.31
N PRO A 124 -4.95 -6.91 11.57
CA PRO A 124 -6.38 -6.76 11.88
C PRO A 124 -6.99 -5.43 11.40
N LEU A 125 -6.16 -4.45 11.05
CA LEU A 125 -6.57 -3.14 10.52
C LEU A 125 -6.50 -3.07 8.99
N SER A 126 -6.27 -4.21 8.34
CA SER A 126 -6.25 -4.36 6.88
C SER A 126 -7.40 -5.24 6.43
N ASP A 127 -7.98 -4.95 5.27
CA ASP A 127 -9.02 -5.79 4.65
C ASP A 127 -8.42 -7.07 4.04
N GLY A 128 -7.11 -7.09 3.81
CA GLY A 128 -6.36 -8.26 3.39
C GLY A 128 -4.86 -8.07 3.58
N VAL A 129 -4.17 -9.14 3.96
CA VAL A 129 -2.70 -9.18 4.01
C VAL A 129 -2.20 -10.29 3.11
N HIS A 130 -1.31 -9.94 2.20
CA HIS A 130 -0.75 -10.82 1.19
C HIS A 130 0.76 -10.96 1.40
N TYR A 131 1.22 -12.21 1.50
CA TYR A 131 2.64 -12.49 1.50
C TYR A 131 3.18 -12.39 0.07
N VAL A 132 4.17 -11.54 -0.16
CA VAL A 132 4.80 -11.32 -1.47
C VAL A 132 6.31 -11.33 -1.36
N ASN A 133 6.97 -12.38 -1.85
CA ASN A 133 8.42 -12.53 -1.67
C ASN A 133 9.24 -12.06 -2.89
N THR A 134 8.57 -11.84 -4.02
CA THR A 134 9.17 -11.29 -5.23
C THR A 134 8.38 -10.10 -5.77
N LEU A 135 9.06 -9.28 -6.58
CA LEU A 135 8.42 -8.25 -7.43
C LEU A 135 7.30 -8.83 -8.31
N ARG A 136 7.46 -10.07 -8.78
CA ARG A 136 6.45 -10.76 -9.58
C ARG A 136 5.20 -11.08 -8.76
N ASP A 137 5.36 -11.59 -7.54
CA ASP A 137 4.21 -11.87 -6.66
C ASP A 137 3.42 -10.60 -6.37
N LEU A 138 4.14 -9.49 -6.14
CA LEU A 138 3.54 -8.19 -5.93
C LEU A 138 2.77 -7.73 -7.16
N ALA A 139 3.41 -7.75 -8.33
CA ALA A 139 2.77 -7.38 -9.59
C ALA A 139 1.50 -8.20 -9.87
N ASP A 140 1.58 -9.52 -9.77
CA ASP A 140 0.46 -10.43 -10.05
C ASP A 140 -0.71 -10.21 -9.09
N ALA A 141 -0.43 -9.85 -7.83
CA ALA A 141 -1.45 -9.58 -6.85
C ALA A 141 -2.08 -8.19 -7.04
N VAL A 142 -1.32 -7.19 -7.48
CA VAL A 142 -1.87 -5.88 -7.88
C VAL A 142 -2.75 -6.03 -9.13
N ASP A 143 -2.32 -6.80 -10.14
CA ASP A 143 -3.10 -7.08 -11.35
C ASP A 143 -4.47 -7.69 -11.01
N LYS A 144 -4.52 -8.65 -10.08
CA LYS A 144 -5.78 -9.26 -9.63
C LYS A 144 -6.71 -8.24 -8.97
N ILE A 145 -6.17 -7.37 -8.12
CA ILE A 145 -6.98 -6.34 -7.43
C ILE A 145 -7.57 -5.34 -8.42
N LEU A 146 -6.81 -4.98 -9.46
CA LEU A 146 -7.27 -4.07 -10.51
C LEU A 146 -8.30 -4.73 -11.44
N ALA A 147 -8.18 -6.03 -11.69
CA ALA A 147 -9.15 -6.79 -12.48
C ALA A 147 -10.48 -7.03 -11.75
N ASP A 148 -10.46 -7.12 -10.42
CA ASP A 148 -11.64 -7.32 -9.56
C ASP A 148 -12.36 -6.00 -9.18
N GLY A 149 -11.88 -4.86 -9.69
CA GLY A 149 -12.24 -3.50 -9.28
C GLY A 149 -13.44 -2.91 -10.00
#